data_AF-A0A2T0RJZ8-F1
#
_entry.id   AF-A0A2T0RJZ8-F1
#
_cell.length_a   1.000
_cell.length_b   1.000
_cell.length_c   1.000
_cell.angle_alpha   90.00
_cell.angle_beta   90.00
_cell.angle_gamma   90.00
#
_symmetry.space_group_name_H-M   'P 1'
#
loop_
_entity.id
_entity.type
_entity.pdbx_description
1 polymer ?
#
loop_
_entity_poly.entity_id
_entity_poly.type
_entity_poly.pdbx_seq_one_letter_code
_entity_poly.pdbx_strand_id
1 'polypeptide(L)'
;MSGSTSRPAFKSALFITLSFSLAMYFTFAAVQGDFGLFRRVEIEAESRVLVAERELLQAQVARMENLTLRLSDEFLDLDLLDERARDVLGLIRTDEIVIR
;
A
#
# COMPACT_ATOMS: atom_id res chain seq x y z
N MET A 1 -63.76 7.88 -44.45
CA MET A 1 -62.34 7.49 -44.67
C MET A 1 -61.76 7.17 -43.31
N SER A 2 -61.38 5.90 -43.09
CA SER A 2 -61.11 5.34 -41.76
C SER A 2 -59.85 5.93 -41.12
N GLY A 3 -59.99 6.56 -39.95
CA GLY A 3 -58.87 6.92 -39.10
C GLY A 3 -58.31 5.67 -38.43
N SER A 4 -57.08 5.28 -38.79
CA SER A 4 -56.38 4.23 -38.05
C SER A 4 -55.91 4.80 -36.72
N THR A 5 -56.60 4.42 -35.65
CA THR A 5 -56.21 4.71 -34.27
C THR A 5 -54.79 4.22 -34.00
N SER A 6 -53.95 5.15 -33.57
CA SER A 6 -52.59 4.96 -33.03
C SER A 6 -52.48 3.65 -32.25
N ARG A 7 -51.40 2.88 -32.46
CA ARG A 7 -51.03 1.67 -31.69
C ARG A 7 -50.23 2.09 -30.44
N PRO A 8 -50.87 2.52 -29.33
CA PRO A 8 -50.16 3.12 -28.21
C PRO A 8 -49.43 2.04 -27.41
N ALA A 9 -50.04 0.84 -27.34
CA ALA A 9 -49.53 -0.35 -26.67
C ALA A 9 -48.19 -0.85 -27.25
N PHE A 10 -47.99 -0.76 -28.57
CA PHE A 10 -46.74 -1.19 -29.18
C PHE A 10 -45.58 -0.25 -28.81
N LYS A 11 -45.82 1.07 -28.82
CA LYS A 11 -44.83 2.06 -28.43
C LYS A 11 -44.46 1.93 -26.94
N SER A 12 -45.46 1.75 -26.07
CA SER A 12 -45.21 1.55 -24.64
C SER A 12 -44.49 0.22 -24.36
N ALA A 13 -44.86 -0.87 -25.04
CA ALA A 13 -44.17 -2.16 -24.88
C ALA A 13 -42.70 -2.09 -25.32
N LEU A 14 -42.42 -1.43 -26.46
CA LEU A 14 -41.06 -1.21 -26.93
C LEU A 14 -40.26 -0.36 -25.92
N PHE A 15 -40.86 0.72 -25.42
CA PHE A 15 -40.23 1.61 -24.43
C PHE A 15 -39.90 0.88 -23.13
N ILE A 16 -40.83 0.08 -22.60
CA ILE A 16 -40.62 -0.71 -21.37
C ILE A 16 -39.51 -1.74 -21.60
N THR A 17 -39.57 -2.47 -22.71
CA THR A 17 -38.57 -3.49 -23.05
C THR A 17 -37.17 -2.87 -23.15
N LEU A 18 -37.05 -1.74 -23.85
CA LEU A 18 -35.77 -1.06 -23.99
C LEU A 18 -35.26 -0.54 -22.65
N SER A 19 -36.13 0.08 -21.84
CA SER A 19 -35.77 0.57 -20.50
C SER A 19 -35.30 -0.56 -19.59
N PHE A 20 -36.00 -1.71 -19.61
CA PHE A 20 -35.64 -2.87 -18.81
C PHE A 20 -34.31 -3.50 -19.26
N SER A 21 -34.09 -3.60 -20.58
CA SER A 21 -32.81 -4.06 -21.13
C SER A 21 -31.65 -3.14 -20.73
N LEU A 22 -31.82 -1.81 -20.78
CA LEU A 22 -30.80 -0.87 -20.32
C LEU A 22 -30.55 -1.02 -18.80
N ALA A 23 -31.60 -1.11 -17.99
CA ALA A 23 -31.47 -1.29 -16.55
C ALA A 23 -30.71 -2.58 -16.20
N MET A 24 -31.00 -3.67 -16.91
CA MET A 24 -30.30 -4.94 -16.75
C MET A 24 -28.83 -4.83 -17.16
N TYR A 25 -28.53 -4.20 -18.31
CA TYR A 25 -27.16 -3.97 -18.76
C TYR A 25 -26.35 -3.14 -17.74
N PHE A 26 -26.91 -2.04 -17.25
CA PHE A 26 -26.23 -1.20 -16.26
C PHE A 26 -26.04 -1.90 -14.92
N THR A 27 -27.03 -2.68 -14.47
CA THR A 27 -26.90 -3.49 -13.24
C THR A 27 -25.77 -4.51 -13.40
N PHE A 28 -25.73 -5.20 -14.54
CA PHE A 28 -24.66 -6.14 -14.85
C PHE A 28 -23.28 -5.46 -14.90
N ALA A 29 -23.17 -4.33 -15.60
CA ALA A 29 -21.92 -3.56 -15.72
C ALA A 29 -21.46 -2.96 -14.39
N ALA A 30 -22.38 -2.56 -13.51
CA ALA A 30 -22.04 -2.06 -12.17
C ALA A 30 -21.50 -3.17 -11.24
N VAL A 31 -21.89 -4.42 -11.48
CA VAL A 31 -21.44 -5.59 -10.71
C VAL A 31 -20.16 -6.19 -11.30
N GLN A 32 -20.11 -6.45 -12.61
CA GLN A 32 -19.02 -7.18 -13.26
C GLN A 32 -18.08 -6.31 -14.09
N GLY A 33 -18.39 -5.04 -14.30
CA GLY A 33 -17.55 -4.15 -15.10
C GLY A 33 -16.27 -3.73 -14.38
N ASP A 34 -15.29 -3.26 -15.16
CA ASP A 34 -13.99 -2.79 -14.66
C ASP A 34 -14.10 -1.62 -13.66
N PHE A 35 -15.20 -0.87 -13.70
CA PHE A 35 -15.52 0.22 -12.76
C PHE A 35 -16.57 -0.18 -11.72
N GLY A 36 -16.89 -1.47 -11.62
CA GLY A 36 -17.86 -2.00 -10.69
C GLY A 36 -17.43 -1.88 -9.23
N LEU A 37 -18.39 -2.07 -8.32
CA LEU A 37 -18.16 -1.94 -6.88
C LEU A 37 -17.07 -2.90 -6.37
N PHE A 38 -16.99 -4.10 -6.94
CA PHE A 38 -15.98 -5.09 -6.56
C PHE A 38 -14.56 -4.64 -6.87
N ARG A 39 -14.33 -4.00 -8.03
CA ARG A 39 -13.00 -3.52 -8.39
C ARG A 39 -12.51 -2.43 -7.44
N ARG A 40 -13.40 -1.56 -6.95
CA ARG A 40 -13.04 -0.57 -5.93
C ARG A 40 -12.59 -1.21 -4.62
N VAL A 41 -13.32 -2.22 -4.14
CA VAL A 41 -12.97 -2.94 -2.90
C VAL A 41 -11.63 -3.64 -3.04
N GLU A 42 -11.36 -4.25 -4.20
CA GLU A 42 -10.09 -4.91 -4.50
C GLU A 42 -8.92 -3.92 -4.50
N ILE A 43 -9.04 -2.80 -5.24
CA ILE A 43 -8.01 -1.76 -5.30
C ILE A 43 -7.73 -1.18 -3.91
N GLU A 44 -8.78 -0.97 -3.10
CA GLU A 44 -8.61 -0.43 -1.75
C GLU A 44 -7.91 -1.45 -0.83
N ALA A 45 -8.21 -2.74 -0.97
CA ALA A 45 -7.51 -3.79 -0.23
C ALA A 45 -6.02 -3.87 -0.64
N GLU A 46 -5.72 -3.85 -1.94
CA GLU A 46 -4.35 -3.84 -2.46
C GLU A 46 -3.59 -2.59 -2.00
N SER A 47 -4.24 -1.42 -2.05
CA SER A 47 -3.67 -0.17 -1.55
C SER A 47 -3.31 -0.26 -0.06
N ARG A 48 -4.17 -0.85 0.79
CA ARG A 48 -3.86 -1.05 2.21
C ARG A 48 -2.64 -1.94 2.42
N VAL A 49 -2.49 -3.02 1.65
CA VAL A 49 -1.32 -3.91 1.72
C VAL A 49 -0.05 -3.16 1.33
N LEU A 50 -0.08 -2.45 0.21
CA LEU A 50 1.08 -1.68 -0.29
C LEU A 50 1.49 -0.56 0.67
N VAL A 51 0.53 0.10 1.33
CA VAL A 51 0.81 1.13 2.34
C VAL A 51 1.54 0.50 3.54
N ALA A 52 1.07 -0.63 4.04
CA ALA A 52 1.71 -1.32 5.16
C ALA A 52 3.14 -1.77 4.81
N GLU A 53 3.35 -2.29 3.60
CA GLU A 53 4.68 -2.68 3.11
C GLU A 53 5.60 -1.46 3.01
N ARG A 54 5.11 -0.35 2.47
CA ARG A 54 5.85 0.91 2.38
C ARG A 54 6.29 1.42 3.75
N GLU A 55 5.39 1.41 4.74
CA GLU A 55 5.72 1.83 6.11
C GLU A 55 6.83 0.96 6.72
N LEU A 56 6.74 -0.35 6.51
CA LEU A 56 7.76 -1.30 6.97
C LEU A 56 9.12 -1.03 6.31
N LEU A 57 9.14 -0.80 5.00
CA LEU A 57 10.38 -0.47 4.28
C LEU A 57 10.95 0.87 4.72
N GLN A 58 10.11 1.89 4.93
CA GLN A 58 10.56 3.18 5.45
C GLN A 58 11.20 3.06 6.84
N ALA A 59 10.63 2.23 7.72
CA ALA A 59 11.23 1.96 9.02
C ALA A 59 12.60 1.26 8.92
N GLN A 60 12.78 0.37 7.93
CA GLN A 60 14.07 -0.25 7.68
C GLN A 60 15.11 0.74 7.15
N VAL A 61 14.72 1.59 6.19
CA VAL A 61 15.60 2.64 5.66
C VAL A 61 16.04 3.58 6.78
N ALA A 62 15.10 4.09 7.59
CA ALA A 62 15.44 4.97 8.71
C ALA A 62 16.40 4.31 9.72
N ARG A 63 16.25 3.00 9.96
CA ARG A 63 17.18 2.23 10.81
C ARG A 63 18.57 2.16 10.18
N MET A 64 18.67 1.83 8.89
CA MET A 64 19.95 1.72 8.19
C MET A 64 20.64 3.08 8.09
N GLU A 65 19.90 4.15 7.84
CA GLU A 65 20.40 5.52 7.87
C GLU A 65 20.95 5.87 9.24
N ASN A 66 20.22 5.55 10.33
CA ASN A 66 20.72 5.80 11.69
C ASN A 66 22.01 5.02 11.99
N LEU A 67 22.07 3.74 11.63
CA LEU A 67 23.28 2.93 11.79
C LEU A 67 24.46 3.50 11.00
N THR A 68 24.21 3.95 9.77
CA THR A 68 25.23 4.54 8.90
C THR A 68 25.73 5.87 9.45
N LEU A 69 24.82 6.72 9.93
CA LEU A 69 25.17 7.98 10.59
C LEU A 69 26.03 7.74 11.82
N ARG A 70 25.69 6.75 12.65
CA ARG A 70 26.47 6.40 13.85
C ARG A 70 27.84 5.80 13.57
N LEU A 71 28.04 5.26 12.36
CA LEU A 71 29.35 4.78 11.90
C LEU A 71 30.17 5.87 11.20
N SER A 72 29.59 7.05 10.95
CA SER A 72 30.32 8.16 10.32
C SER A 72 31.28 8.81 11.30
N ASP A 73 32.43 9.26 10.79
CA ASP A 73 33.55 9.84 11.56
C ASP A 73 33.13 11.01 12.48
N GLU A 74 32.07 11.74 12.11
CA GLU A 74 31.55 12.88 12.89
C GLU A 74 30.76 12.44 14.14
N PHE A 75 30.23 11.22 14.15
CA PHE A 75 29.47 10.64 15.28
C PHE A 75 30.15 9.40 15.88
N LEU A 76 31.26 8.94 15.31
CA LEU A 76 32.01 7.76 15.73
C LEU A 76 33.04 8.17 16.78
N ASP A 77 32.67 8.01 18.05
CA ASP A 77 33.60 8.24 19.16
C ASP A 77 34.60 7.08 19.26
N LEU A 78 35.83 7.35 18.79
CA LEU A 78 36.94 6.40 18.78
C LEU A 78 37.33 5.95 20.20
N ASP A 79 37.14 6.78 21.22
CA ASP A 79 37.44 6.41 22.61
C ASP A 79 36.43 5.39 23.12
N LEU A 80 35.14 5.56 22.79
CA LEU A 80 34.10 4.57 23.10
C LEU A 80 34.28 3.25 22.33
N LEU A 81 34.81 3.30 21.10
CA LEU A 81 35.17 2.10 20.35
C LEU A 81 36.36 1.37 20.98
N ASP A 82 37.38 2.09 21.43
CA ASP A 82 38.54 1.48 22.11
C ASP A 82 38.12 0.83 23.42
N GLU A 83 37.28 1.49 24.23
CA GLU A 83 36.72 0.87 25.44
C GLU A 83 35.90 -0.38 25.13
N ARG A 84 35.04 -0.35 24.09
CA ARG A 84 34.26 -1.52 23.68
C ARG A 84 35.12 -2.63 23.11
N ALA A 85 36.20 -2.30 22.41
CA ALA A 85 37.17 -3.28 21.92
C ALA A 85 37.94 -3.92 23.09
N ARG A 86 38.32 -3.16 24.11
CA ARG A 86 38.96 -3.68 25.33
C ARG A 86 38.02 -4.61 26.11
N ASP A 87 36.76 -4.22 26.28
CA ASP A 87 35.76 -4.98 27.04
C ASP A 87 35.31 -6.27 26.31
N VAL A 88 35.12 -6.21 24.98
CA VAL A 88 34.64 -7.35 24.18
C VAL A 88 35.78 -8.28 23.73
N LEU A 89 36.90 -7.71 23.27
CA LEU A 89 38.01 -8.48 22.70
C LEU A 89 39.13 -8.75 23.71
N GLY A 90 39.03 -8.21 24.94
CA GLY A 90 40.08 -8.34 25.95
C GLY A 90 41.40 -7.72 25.53
N LEU A 91 41.38 -6.75 24.61
CA LEU A 91 42.55 -6.08 24.05
C LEU A 91 43.19 -5.15 25.10
N ILE A 92 43.85 -5.72 26.10
CA ILE A 92 44.69 -4.96 27.02
C ILE A 92 46.08 -4.84 26.39
N ARG A 93 46.59 -3.61 26.32
CA ARG A 93 47.97 -3.35 25.92
C ARG A 93 48.90 -4.05 26.92
N THR A 94 49.94 -4.74 26.44
CA THR A 94 50.85 -5.58 27.25
C THR A 94 51.46 -4.84 28.47
N ASP A 95 51.37 -3.51 28.49
CA ASP A 95 51.90 -2.57 29.48
C ASP A 95 50.87 -1.97 30.47
N GLU A 96 49.57 -2.32 30.43
CA GLU A 96 48.56 -1.82 31.39
C GLU A 96 48.31 -2.79 32.58
N ILE A 97 48.45 -2.28 33.82
CA ILE A 97 48.21 -3.03 35.06
C ILE A 97 46.86 -2.61 35.64
N VAL A 98 45.92 -3.55 35.76
CA VAL A 98 44.64 -3.35 36.47
C VAL A 98 44.90 -3.42 37.98
N ILE A 99 44.85 -2.27 38.66
CA ILE A 99 44.86 -2.21 40.13
C ILE A 99 43.42 -2.38 40.62
N ARG A 100 43.20 -3.43 41.42
CA ARG A 100 41.91 -3.80 42.03
C ARG A 100 41.65 -3.02 43.31
#